data_AF-A0A1V4ICP8-F1
#
_entry.id   AF-A0A1V4ICP8-F1
#
_cell.length_a   1.000
_cell.length_b   1.000
_cell.length_c   1.000
_cell.angle_alpha   90.00
_cell.angle_beta   90.00
_cell.angle_gamma   90.00
#
_symmetry.space_group_name_H-M   'P 1'
#
loop_
_entity.id
_entity.type
_entity.pdbx_description
1 polymer ?
#
loop_
_entity_poly.entity_id
_entity_poly.type
_entity_poly.pdbx_seq_one_letter_code
_entity_poly.pdbx_strand_id
1 'polypeptide(L)'
;MRNNNIDELQKIILSTKGIMNDLSEELLEFLEYVENSTDDTAKNAKGNLVKSLHKRVQEVKNDISVEVEFMTLLERDREKIEEGREEAIKQLILKQYSKGLSIEYIADINEIDIEYVRNVVESSTSKIDK
;
A
#
# COMPACT_ATOMS: atom_id res chain seq x y z
N MET A 1 9.72 -43.97 -19.78
CA MET A 1 10.44 -42.70 -19.57
C MET A 1 9.38 -41.60 -19.49
N ARG A 2 9.23 -40.93 -18.35
CA ARG A 2 8.28 -39.80 -18.19
C ARG A 2 9.08 -38.50 -18.37
N ASN A 3 8.71 -37.71 -19.38
CA ASN A 3 9.22 -36.36 -19.57
C ASN A 3 8.65 -35.46 -18.47
N ASN A 4 9.52 -34.97 -17.59
CA ASN A 4 9.22 -33.90 -16.66
C ASN A 4 9.82 -32.62 -17.24
N ASN A 5 9.07 -31.92 -18.10
CA ASN A 5 9.34 -30.52 -18.42
C ASN A 5 8.43 -29.69 -17.51
N ILE A 6 8.97 -29.22 -16.39
CA ILE A 6 8.33 -28.21 -15.56
C ILE A 6 8.95 -26.89 -16.03
N ASP A 7 8.13 -26.03 -16.63
CA ASP A 7 8.51 -24.72 -17.16
C ASP A 7 9.38 -23.94 -16.16
N GLU A 8 10.63 -23.69 -16.54
CA GLU A 8 11.60 -22.97 -15.72
C GLU A 8 11.29 -21.46 -15.75
N LEU A 9 11.01 -20.86 -14.58
CA LEU A 9 10.75 -19.43 -14.46
C LEU A 9 12.05 -18.65 -14.62
N GLN A 10 12.18 -17.90 -15.71
CA GLN A 10 13.28 -16.96 -15.89
C GLN A 10 12.95 -15.62 -15.21
N LYS A 11 13.75 -15.20 -14.23
CA LYS A 11 13.68 -13.89 -13.57
C LYS A 11 14.78 -12.98 -14.10
N ILE A 12 14.41 -11.80 -14.59
CA ILE A 12 15.34 -10.73 -14.99
C ILE A 12 15.25 -9.62 -13.94
N ILE A 13 16.39 -9.14 -13.45
CA ILE A 13 16.48 -8.01 -12.53
C ILE A 13 17.27 -6.92 -13.25
N LEU A 14 16.67 -5.73 -13.37
CA LEU A 14 17.31 -4.55 -13.94
C LEU A 14 17.52 -3.52 -12.81
N SER A 15 18.65 -2.83 -12.85
CA SER A 15 19.00 -1.78 -11.88
C SER A 15 19.26 -0.48 -12.62
N THR A 16 18.74 0.65 -12.12
CA THR A 16 18.92 1.96 -12.76
C THR A 16 20.34 2.51 -12.58
N LYS A 17 21.04 2.04 -11.54
CA LYS A 17 22.43 2.38 -11.25
C LYS A 17 23.33 1.19 -11.50
N GLY A 18 24.45 1.44 -12.17
CA GLY A 18 25.45 0.43 -12.45
C GLY A 18 26.61 1.00 -13.25
N ILE A 19 27.66 0.21 -13.37
CA ILE A 19 28.85 0.51 -14.20
C ILE A 19 28.93 -0.37 -15.45
N MET A 20 28.02 -1.35 -15.56
CA MET A 20 27.95 -2.27 -16.69
C MET A 20 27.09 -1.63 -17.79
N ASN A 21 27.67 -1.46 -18.98
CA ASN A 21 27.00 -0.97 -20.18
C ASN A 21 26.78 -2.11 -21.17
N ASP A 22 26.23 -3.23 -20.67
CA ASP A 22 25.96 -4.46 -21.42
C ASP A 22 24.53 -4.50 -22.02
N LEU A 23 23.76 -3.44 -21.82
CA LEU A 23 22.40 -3.28 -22.32
C LEU A 23 22.36 -2.41 -23.58
N SER A 24 21.27 -2.52 -24.34
CA SER A 24 21.04 -1.63 -25.48
C SER A 24 20.90 -0.17 -25.03
N GLU A 25 21.30 0.76 -25.89
CA GLU A 25 21.21 2.20 -25.61
C GLU A 25 19.78 2.63 -25.25
N GLU A 26 18.77 2.11 -25.97
CA GLU A 26 17.35 2.39 -25.67
C GLU A 26 16.90 1.84 -24.30
N LEU A 27 17.48 0.73 -23.83
CA LEU A 27 17.19 0.18 -22.49
C LEU A 27 17.92 0.96 -21.39
N LEU A 28 19.14 1.43 -21.65
CA LEU A 28 19.87 2.30 -20.73
C LEU A 28 19.15 3.65 -20.57
N GLU A 29 18.67 4.25 -21.66
CA GLU A 29 17.85 5.47 -21.63
C GLU A 29 16.55 5.25 -20.86
N PHE A 30 15.90 4.09 -21.02
CA PHE A 30 14.73 3.73 -20.21
C PHE A 30 15.06 3.67 -18.72
N LEU A 31 16.16 3.03 -18.33
CA LEU A 31 16.59 2.94 -16.94
C LEU A 31 16.94 4.30 -16.35
N GLU A 32 17.60 5.17 -17.12
CA GLU A 32 17.85 6.57 -16.74
C GLU A 32 16.54 7.34 -16.53
N TYR A 33 15.56 7.16 -17.42
CA TYR A 33 14.23 7.76 -17.29
C TYR A 33 13.46 7.23 -16.08
N VAL A 34 13.55 5.94 -15.74
CA VAL A 34 12.93 5.37 -14.52
C VAL A 34 13.54 6.00 -13.27
N GLU A 35 14.85 6.28 -13.27
CA GLU A 35 15.49 7.00 -12.16
C GLU A 35 15.04 8.46 -12.08
N ASN A 36 15.00 9.15 -13.22
CA ASN A 36 14.68 10.57 -13.32
C ASN A 36 13.64 10.83 -14.42
N SER A 37 12.36 10.61 -14.10
CA SER A 37 11.24 10.74 -15.05
C SER A 37 10.84 12.20 -15.32
N THR A 38 11.79 13.01 -15.79
CA THR A 38 11.61 14.44 -16.07
C THR A 38 11.45 14.70 -17.57
N ASP A 39 10.92 15.89 -17.90
CA ASP A 39 10.80 16.36 -19.27
C ASP A 39 12.16 16.44 -19.97
N ASP A 40 13.22 16.81 -19.24
CA ASP A 40 14.57 16.95 -19.79
C ASP A 40 15.16 15.58 -20.14
N THR A 41 15.04 14.59 -19.26
CA THR A 41 15.46 13.21 -19.54
C THR A 41 14.71 12.66 -20.76
N ALA A 42 13.40 12.93 -20.87
CA ALA A 42 12.60 12.46 -21.99
C ALA A 42 12.93 13.15 -23.32
N LYS A 43 13.23 14.45 -23.30
CA LYS A 43 13.65 15.22 -24.49
C LYS A 43 15.03 14.79 -24.98
N ASN A 44 15.95 14.51 -24.05
CA ASN A 44 17.33 14.15 -24.34
C ASN A 44 17.48 12.68 -24.75
N ALA A 45 16.49 11.82 -24.49
CA ALA A 45 16.48 10.45 -24.97
C ALA A 45 16.55 10.40 -26.50
N LYS A 46 17.42 9.54 -27.05
CA LYS A 46 17.55 9.36 -28.49
C LYS A 46 16.43 8.45 -29.00
N GLY A 47 16.13 7.39 -28.26
CA GLY A 47 15.09 6.42 -28.57
C GLY A 47 13.65 6.97 -28.51
N ASN A 48 12.72 6.20 -29.05
CA ASN A 48 11.29 6.55 -29.04
C ASN A 48 10.54 5.97 -27.83
N LEU A 49 11.09 4.92 -27.20
CA LEU A 49 10.49 4.28 -26.04
C LEU A 49 10.24 5.28 -24.90
N VAL A 50 11.29 5.98 -24.46
CA VAL A 50 11.20 6.97 -23.37
C VAL A 50 10.24 8.10 -23.72
N LYS A 51 10.29 8.64 -24.95
CA LYS A 51 9.41 9.72 -25.39
C LYS A 51 7.93 9.30 -25.37
N SER A 52 7.65 8.10 -25.84
CA SER A 52 6.29 7.53 -25.86
C SER A 52 5.77 7.28 -24.44
N LEU A 53 6.61 6.72 -23.57
CA LEU A 53 6.29 6.52 -22.16
C LEU A 53 6.04 7.86 -21.46
N HIS A 54 6.91 8.83 -21.65
CA HIS A 54 6.78 10.15 -21.05
C HIS A 54 5.49 10.85 -21.49
N LYS A 55 5.15 10.80 -22.78
CA LYS A 55 3.86 11.30 -23.27
C LYS A 55 2.70 10.65 -22.53
N ARG A 56 2.71 9.32 -22.38
CA ARG A 56 1.65 8.60 -21.66
C ARG A 56 1.60 8.98 -20.19
N VAL A 57 2.74 9.16 -19.54
CA VAL A 57 2.83 9.66 -18.16
C VAL A 57 2.20 11.04 -18.03
N GLN A 58 2.46 11.95 -18.98
CA GLN A 58 1.85 13.28 -18.98
C GLN A 58 0.33 13.23 -19.21
N GLU A 59 -0.14 12.36 -20.11
CA GLU A 59 -1.59 12.15 -20.30
C GLU A 59 -2.27 11.70 -19.00
N VAL A 60 -1.69 10.72 -18.31
CA VAL A 60 -2.20 10.20 -17.04
C VAL A 60 -2.15 11.25 -15.94
N LYS A 61 -1.06 12.03 -15.84
CA LYS A 61 -0.93 13.12 -14.86
C LYS A 61 -1.95 14.24 -15.06
N ASN A 62 -2.36 14.49 -16.30
CA ASN A 62 -3.34 15.52 -16.62
C ASN A 62 -4.79 14.98 -16.62
N ASP A 63 -4.98 13.68 -16.35
CA ASP A 63 -6.29 13.06 -16.28
C ASP A 63 -6.83 13.15 -14.85
N ILE A 64 -7.80 14.05 -14.66
CA ILE A 64 -8.48 14.28 -13.38
C ILE A 64 -9.13 12.99 -12.86
N SER A 65 -9.59 12.09 -13.73
CA SER A 65 -10.22 10.84 -13.29
C SER A 65 -9.23 9.93 -12.58
N VAL A 66 -7.97 9.90 -13.03
CA VAL A 66 -6.89 9.13 -12.40
C VAL A 66 -6.50 9.75 -11.07
N GLU A 67 -6.44 11.09 -10.99
CA GLU A 67 -6.18 11.80 -9.72
C GLU A 67 -7.25 11.47 -8.67
N VAL A 68 -8.54 11.50 -9.05
CA VAL A 68 -9.65 11.15 -8.18
C VAL A 68 -9.57 9.68 -7.73
N GLU A 69 -9.26 8.76 -8.63
CA GLU A 69 -9.08 7.35 -8.28
C GLU A 69 -7.93 7.17 -7.28
N PHE A 70 -6.80 7.85 -7.50
CA PHE A 70 -5.65 7.80 -6.60
C PHE A 70 -5.98 8.35 -5.22
N MET A 71 -6.65 9.50 -5.13
CA MET A 71 -7.13 10.05 -3.86
C MET A 71 -8.07 9.08 -3.13
N THR A 72 -9.00 8.48 -3.87
CA THR A 72 -9.95 7.50 -3.31
C THR A 72 -9.22 6.28 -2.74
N LEU A 73 -8.21 5.76 -3.45
CA LEU A 73 -7.42 4.63 -2.97
C LEU A 73 -6.63 4.99 -1.70
N LEU A 74 -6.00 6.16 -1.67
CA LEU A 74 -5.28 6.64 -0.50
C LEU A 74 -6.20 6.86 0.72
N GLU A 75 -7.39 7.42 0.51
CA GLU A 75 -8.40 7.58 1.56
C GLU A 75 -8.82 6.22 2.11
N ARG A 76 -9.13 5.25 1.25
CA ARG A 76 -9.51 3.90 1.65
C ARG A 76 -8.40 3.18 2.41
N ASP A 77 -7.14 3.35 2.02
CA ASP A 77 -6.02 2.74 2.73
C ASP A 77 -5.83 3.37 4.11
N ARG A 78 -6.01 4.69 4.22
CA ARG A 78 -6.00 5.39 5.51
C ARG A 78 -7.15 4.94 6.41
N GLU A 79 -8.36 4.85 5.88
CA GLU A 79 -9.54 4.35 6.60
C GLU A 79 -9.30 2.93 7.14
N LYS A 80 -8.79 2.01 6.30
CA LYS A 80 -8.47 0.64 6.73
C LYS A 80 -7.42 0.57 7.84
N ILE A 81 -6.41 1.45 7.80
CA ILE A 81 -5.40 1.52 8.87
C ILE A 81 -6.07 1.97 10.17
N GLU A 82 -6.95 2.96 10.11
CA GLU A 82 -7.64 3.48 11.30
C GLU A 82 -8.65 2.46 11.85
N GLU A 83 -9.44 1.82 10.98
CA GLU A 83 -10.32 0.70 11.35
C GLU A 83 -9.53 -0.43 12.03
N GLY A 84 -8.36 -0.78 11.50
CA GLY A 84 -7.49 -1.80 12.09
C GLY A 84 -6.98 -1.41 13.48
N ARG A 85 -6.70 -0.12 13.71
CA ARG A 85 -6.31 0.41 15.03
C ARG A 85 -7.49 0.38 16.01
N GLU A 86 -8.65 0.87 15.59
CA GLU A 86 -9.86 0.80 16.41
C GLU A 86 -10.20 -0.63 16.79
N GLU A 87 -10.14 -1.56 15.84
CA GLU A 87 -10.44 -2.97 16.09
C GLU A 87 -9.44 -3.60 17.07
N ALA A 88 -8.15 -3.25 16.98
CA ALA A 88 -7.16 -3.68 17.96
C ALA A 88 -7.47 -3.18 19.38
N ILE A 89 -7.92 -1.92 19.51
CA ILE A 89 -8.35 -1.35 20.79
C ILE A 89 -9.59 -2.07 21.32
N LYS A 90 -10.60 -2.30 20.47
CA LYS A 90 -11.82 -3.05 20.84
C LYS A 90 -11.46 -4.45 21.35
N GLN A 91 -10.60 -5.18 20.63
CA GLN A 91 -10.16 -6.51 21.04
C GLN A 91 -9.37 -6.50 22.36
N LEU A 92 -8.53 -5.49 22.57
CA LEU A 92 -7.80 -5.29 23.82
C LEU A 92 -8.76 -5.10 25.00
N ILE A 93 -9.78 -4.24 24.84
CA ILE A 93 -10.83 -4.02 25.85
C ILE A 93 -11.56 -5.32 26.17
N LEU A 94 -12.07 -6.02 25.14
CA LEU A 94 -12.83 -7.26 25.32
C LEU A 94 -11.99 -8.37 25.96
N LYS A 95 -10.71 -8.46 25.60
CA LYS A 95 -9.77 -9.41 26.21
C LYS A 95 -9.48 -9.11 27.68
N GLN A 96 -9.42 -7.84 28.07
CA GLN A 96 -9.24 -7.45 29.47
C GLN A 96 -10.51 -7.67 30.29
N TYR A 97 -11.66 -7.29 29.72
CA TYR A 97 -12.96 -7.48 30.36
C TYR A 97 -13.28 -8.98 30.57
N SER A 98 -13.00 -9.83 29.58
CA SER A 98 -13.18 -11.29 29.71
C SER A 98 -12.27 -11.94 30.76
N LYS A 99 -11.22 -11.26 31.21
CA LYS A 99 -10.39 -11.67 32.36
C LYS A 99 -10.95 -11.21 33.71
N GLY A 100 -12.11 -10.54 33.73
CA GLY A 100 -12.76 -10.05 34.95
C GLY A 100 -12.29 -8.67 35.43
N LEU A 101 -11.56 -7.91 34.60
CA LEU A 101 -11.19 -6.53 34.93
C LEU A 101 -12.41 -5.61 34.79
N SER A 102 -12.56 -4.64 35.71
CA SER A 102 -13.68 -3.68 35.67
C SER A 102 -13.51 -2.66 34.55
N ILE A 103 -14.63 -2.07 34.09
CA ILE A 103 -14.64 -1.06 33.04
C ILE A 103 -13.76 0.15 33.44
N GLU A 104 -13.86 0.58 34.70
CA GLU A 104 -13.09 1.70 35.26
C GLU A 104 -11.59 1.41 35.22
N TYR A 105 -11.19 0.20 35.60
CA TYR A 105 -9.78 -0.19 35.61
C TYR A 105 -9.21 -0.32 34.19
N ILE A 106 -9.98 -0.85 33.25
CA ILE A 106 -9.58 -0.95 31.83
C ILE A 106 -9.41 0.44 31.23
N ALA A 107 -10.34 1.35 31.49
CA ALA A 107 -10.26 2.74 31.05
C ALA A 107 -8.99 3.42 31.57
N ASP A 108 -8.74 3.32 32.88
CA ASP A 108 -7.60 3.95 33.55
C ASP A 108 -6.25 3.42 33.04
N ILE A 109 -6.03 2.10 33.04
CA ILE A 109 -4.71 1.53 32.70
C ILE A 109 -4.35 1.64 31.21
N ASN A 110 -5.34 1.79 30.33
CA ASN A 110 -5.13 1.94 28.89
C ASN A 110 -5.27 3.39 28.43
N GLU A 111 -5.57 4.34 29.33
CA GLU A 111 -5.84 5.75 29.02
C GLU A 111 -6.96 5.91 27.98
N ILE A 112 -8.01 5.09 28.09
CA ILE A 112 -9.16 5.08 27.18
C ILE A 112 -10.34 5.73 27.90
N ASP A 113 -11.12 6.51 27.16
CA ASP A 113 -12.38 7.06 27.66
C ASP A 113 -13.31 5.95 28.20
N ILE A 114 -13.81 6.14 29.42
CA ILE A 114 -14.61 5.14 30.13
C ILE A 114 -15.92 4.81 29.40
N GLU A 115 -16.52 5.79 28.74
CA GLU A 115 -17.75 5.59 27.97
C GLU A 115 -17.47 4.80 26.69
N TYR A 116 -16.33 4.99 26.04
CA TYR A 116 -15.91 4.13 24.93
C TYR A 116 -15.72 2.67 25.37
N VAL A 117 -15.04 2.42 26.49
CA VAL A 117 -14.88 1.06 27.05
C VAL A 117 -16.24 0.43 27.34
N ARG A 118 -17.15 1.17 27.99
CA ARG A 118 -18.52 0.74 28.26
C ARG A 118 -19.26 0.34 26.99
N ASN A 119 -19.25 1.21 25.97
CA ASN A 119 -19.92 0.97 24.69
C ASN A 119 -19.40 -0.29 23.97
N VAL A 120 -18.08 -0.53 23.98
CA VAL A 120 -17.48 -1.73 23.37
C VAL A 120 -17.94 -3.00 24.08
N VAL A 121 -17.96 -3.00 25.41
CA VAL A 121 -18.42 -4.14 26.20
C VAL A 121 -19.91 -4.41 25.96
N GLU A 122 -20.77 -3.38 26.02
CA GLU A 122 -22.22 -3.50 25.81
C GLU A 122 -22.60 -3.96 24.38
N SER A 123 -21.85 -3.48 23.37
CA SER A 123 -22.03 -3.90 21.98
C SER A 123 -21.66 -5.37 21.74
N SER A 124 -20.78 -5.93 22.57
CA SER A 124 -20.36 -7.32 22.49
C SER A 124 -21.31 -8.28 23.22
N THR A 125 -21.90 -7.86 24.33
CA THR A 125 -22.87 -8.66 25.10
C THR A 125 -24.21 -8.77 24.38
N SER A 126 -24.65 -7.72 23.68
CA SER A 126 -25.89 -7.69 22.91
C SER A 126 -25.92 -8.65 21.69
N LYS A 127 -24.77 -9.21 21.29
CA LYS A 127 -24.68 -10.21 20.19
C LYS A 127 -24.83 -11.65 20.68
N ILE A 128 -24.86 -11.91 21.98
CA ILE A 128 -24.89 -13.27 22.56
C ILE A 128 -26.34 -13.74 22.85
N ASP A 129 -27.32 -12.82 22.87
CA ASP A 129 -28.73 -13.09 23.18
C ASP A 129 -29.66 -13.23 21.95
N LYS A 130 -29.14 -13.51 20.76
CA LYS A 130 -29.91 -13.83 19.53
C LYS A 130 -29.38 -15.10 18.87
#